data_AF-A0A7W9LD61-F1
#
_entry.id   AF-A0A7W9LD61-F1
#
_cell.length_a   1.000
_cell.length_b   1.000
_cell.length_c   1.000
_cell.angle_alpha   90.00
_cell.angle_beta   90.00
_cell.angle_gamma   90.00
#
_symmetry.space_group_name_H-M   'P 1'
#
loop_
_entity.id
_entity.type
_entity.pdbx_description
1 polymer ?
#
loop_
_entity_poly.entity_id
_entity_poly.type
_entity_poly.pdbx_seq_one_letter_code
_entity_poly.pdbx_strand_id
1 'polypeptide(L)' 'MTGLLPVYLPGPGERATTAHTRMVGLAADVAEWADARGELAAVAEPAGRPRDSELVRQARRLHTRLTACSP' A
#
# COMPACT_ATOMS: atom_id res chain seq x y z
N MET A 1 0.30 -12.85 -6.75
CA MET A 1 -0.93 -12.06 -6.50
C MET A 1 -0.71 -10.55 -6.67
N THR A 2 0.24 -10.12 -7.51
CA THR A 2 0.64 -8.71 -7.71
C THR A 2 -0.37 -7.85 -8.49
N GLY A 3 -1.44 -8.46 -9.03
CA GLY A 3 -2.41 -7.77 -9.90
C GLY A 3 -3.66 -7.20 -9.22
N LEU A 4 -3.91 -7.49 -7.94
CA LEU A 4 -5.14 -7.03 -7.26
C LEU A 4 -5.00 -5.65 -6.62
N LEU A 5 -3.80 -5.28 -6.16
CA LEU A 5 -3.56 -3.98 -5.53
C LEU A 5 -3.80 -2.79 -6.48
N PRO A 6 -3.32 -2.79 -7.74
CA PRO A 6 -3.58 -1.68 -8.66
C PRO A 6 -5.07 -1.49 -8.98
N VAL A 7 -5.88 -2.56 -8.88
CA VAL A 7 -7.32 -2.55 -9.17
C VAL A 7 -8.13 -2.07 -7.98
N TYR A 8 -7.65 -2.29 -6.75
CA TYR A 8 -8.33 -1.95 -5.51
C TYR A 8 -7.80 -0.69 -4.82
N LEU A 9 -6.87 0.03 -5.45
CA LEU A 9 -6.41 1.32 -4.96
C LEU A 9 -7.28 2.43 -5.56
N PRO A 10 -7.61 3.47 -4.76
CA PRO A 10 -8.42 4.57 -5.24
C PRO A 10 -7.64 5.30 -6.33
N GLY A 11 -8.29 5.63 -7.44
CA GLY A 11 -7.68 6.38 -8.52
C GLY A 11 -7.22 7.78 -8.08
N PRO A 12 -6.40 8.47 -8.88
CA PRO A 12 -5.98 9.84 -8.60
C PRO A 12 -7.22 10.75 -8.49
N GLY A 13 -7.42 11.35 -7.31
CA GLY A 13 -8.58 12.20 -6.99
C GLY A 13 -9.79 11.47 -6.39
N GLU A 14 -9.77 10.15 -6.32
CA GLU A 14 -10.87 9.34 -5.79
C GLU A 14 -10.80 9.22 -4.26
N ARG A 15 -11.97 9.24 -3.61
CA ARG A 15 -12.03 9.11 -2.14
C ARG A 15 -11.80 7.66 -1.74
N ALA A 16 -10.77 7.44 -0.94
CA ALA A 16 -10.52 6.16 -0.29
C ALA A 16 -11.73 5.76 0.57
N THR A 17 -12.33 4.61 0.26
CA THR A 17 -13.38 4.03 1.10
C THR A 17 -12.79 3.07 2.13
N THR A 18 -13.56 2.69 3.14
CA THR A 18 -13.15 1.75 4.18
C THR A 18 -12.66 0.40 3.61
N ALA A 19 -13.19 -0.01 2.46
CA ALA A 19 -12.75 -1.22 1.74
C ALA A 19 -11.33 -1.07 1.19
N HIS A 20 -10.96 0.09 0.66
CA HIS A 20 -9.60 0.38 0.18
C HIS A 20 -8.59 0.30 1.33
N THR A 21 -8.89 0.91 2.48
CA THR A 21 -8.02 0.86 3.65
C THR A 21 -7.82 -0.56 4.16
N ARG A 22 -8.88 -1.37 4.23
CA ARG A 22 -8.78 -2.78 4.66
C ARG A 22 -7.97 -3.63 3.69
N MET A 23 -8.12 -3.42 2.38
CA MET A 23 -7.34 -4.13 1.36
C MET A 23 -5.86 -3.79 1.42
N VAL A 24 -5.50 -2.52 1.61
CA VAL A 24 -4.10 -2.11 1.78
C VAL A 24 -3.50 -2.67 3.07
N GLY A 25 -4.26 -2.69 4.17
CA GLY A 25 -3.86 -3.35 5.41
C GLY A 25 -3.60 -4.85 5.24
N LEU A 26 -4.54 -5.57 4.60
CA LEU A 26 -4.38 -6.99 4.29
C LEU A 26 -3.15 -7.24 3.42
N ALA A 27 -2.90 -6.39 2.42
CA ALA A 27 -1.71 -6.51 1.59
C ALA A 27 -0.41 -6.27 2.35
N ALA A 28 -0.41 -5.36 3.34
CA ALA A 28 0.72 -5.16 4.25
C ALA A 28 0.98 -6.39 5.10
N ASP A 29 -0.06 -7.02 5.65
CA ASP A 29 0.08 -8.20 6.48
C ASP A 29 0.52 -9.43 5.67
N VAL A 30 0.02 -9.59 4.43
CA VAL A 30 0.47 -10.65 3.51
C VAL A 30 1.92 -10.42 3.07
N ALA A 31 2.31 -9.18 2.77
CA ALA A 31 3.69 -8.86 2.42
C ALA A 31 4.65 -9.15 3.58
N GLU A 32 4.24 -8.83 4.82
CA GLU A 32 4.98 -9.15 6.04
C GLU A 32 5.10 -10.67 6.24
N TRP A 33 4.01 -11.42 6.06
CA TRP A 33 4.03 -12.87 6.22
C TRP A 33 4.87 -13.58 5.14
N ALA A 34 4.86 -13.05 3.92
CA ALA A 34 5.58 -13.63 2.78
C ALA A 34 7.04 -13.15 2.65
N ASP A 35 7.52 -12.28 3.55
CA ASP A 35 8.76 -11.49 3.40
C ASP A 35 8.91 -10.91 1.97
N ALA A 36 7.78 -10.46 1.40
CA ALA A 36 7.72 -9.99 0.03
C ALA A 36 8.48 -8.67 -0.06
N ARG A 37 9.40 -8.58 -1.03
CA ARG A 37 10.18 -7.38 -1.33
C ARG A 37 10.00 -6.99 -2.79
N GLY A 38 10.16 -5.71 -3.06
CA GLY A 38 10.03 -5.16 -4.41
C GLY A 38 9.07 -3.99 -4.45
N GLU A 39 9.52 -2.90 -5.08
CA GLU A 39 8.77 -1.67 -5.16
C GLU A 39 7.47 -1.87 -5.96
N LEU A 40 6.34 -1.46 -5.38
CA LEU A 40 5.05 -1.40 -6.05
C LEU A 40 4.69 0.06 -6.30
N ALA A 41 4.78 0.51 -7.55
CA ALA A 41 4.48 1.88 -7.96
C ALA A 41 3.07 2.34 -7.54
N ALA A 42 2.09 1.41 -7.55
CA ALA A 42 0.73 1.66 -7.09
C ALA A 42 0.66 2.05 -5.59
N VAL A 43 1.61 1.60 -4.78
CA VAL A 43 1.70 1.92 -3.35
C VAL A 43 2.59 3.15 -3.10
N ALA A 44 3.60 3.39 -3.95
CA ALA A 44 4.49 4.54 -3.85
C ALA A 44 3.74 5.88 -4.00
N GLU A 45 2.78 5.96 -4.93
CA GLU A 45 1.98 7.18 -5.17
C GLU A 45 1.17 7.62 -3.93
N PRO A 46 0.32 6.77 -3.31
CA PRO A 46 -0.38 7.15 -2.09
C PRO A 46 0.57 7.34 -0.90
N ALA A 47 1.70 6.63 -0.83
CA ALA A 47 2.68 6.81 0.24
C ALA A 47 3.33 8.21 0.22
N GLY A 48 3.56 8.76 -0.98
CA GLY A 48 4.15 10.09 -1.19
C GLY A 48 3.19 11.27 -0.96
N ARG A 49 1.88 11.02 -0.79
CA ARG A 49 0.92 12.11 -0.58
C ARG A 49 1.13 12.78 0.79
N PRO A 50 0.98 14.12 0.89
CA PRO A 50 1.10 14.86 2.14
C PRO A 50 -0.12 14.73 3.06
N ARG A 51 -1.17 14.03 2.63
CA ARG A 51 -2.47 13.94 3.32
C ARG A 51 -2.42 12.84 4.39
N ASP A 52 -2.89 13.13 5.61
CA ASP A 52 -2.86 12.17 6.73
C ASP A 52 -4.17 11.36 6.81
N SER A 53 -4.36 10.45 5.86
CA SER A 53 -5.48 9.48 5.91
C SER A 53 -4.99 8.10 6.32
N GLU A 54 -5.86 7.29 6.91
CA GLU A 54 -5.55 5.89 7.26
C GLU A 54 -5.04 5.09 6.05
N LEU A 55 -5.54 5.37 4.85
CA LEU A 55 -5.01 4.79 3.62
C LEU A 55 -3.54 5.17 3.40
N VAL A 56 -3.19 6.45 3.53
CA VAL A 56 -1.80 6.92 3.36
C VAL A 56 -0.89 6.33 4.44
N ARG A 57 -1.38 6.18 5.68
CA ARG A 57 -0.63 5.49 6.76
C ARG A 57 -0.34 4.04 6.42
N GLN A 58 -1.34 3.29 5.96
CA GLN A 58 -1.15 1.89 5.55
C GLN A 58 -0.28 1.75 4.29
N ALA A 59 -0.44 2.66 3.31
CA ALA A 59 0.39 2.69 2.11
C ALA A 59 1.86 2.98 2.44
N ARG A 60 2.14 3.91 3.35
CA ARG A 60 3.51 4.17 3.83
C ARG A 60 4.10 2.96 4.55
N ARG A 61 3.34 2.31 5.45
CA ARG A 61 3.77 1.08 6.13
C ARG A 61 4.15 -0.01 5.12
N LEU A 62 3.28 -0.25 4.13
CA LEU A 62 3.53 -1.22 3.07
C LEU A 62 4.73 -0.84 2.20
N HIS A 63 4.84 0.42 1.77
CA HIS A 63 5.96 0.90 0.98
C HIS A 63 7.29 0.70 1.71
N THR A 64 7.38 1.14 2.97
CA THR A 64 8.59 0.93 3.79
C THR A 64 8.93 -0.54 3.95
N ARG A 65 7.96 -1.45 4.10
CA ARG A 65 8.24 -2.90 4.17
C ARG A 65 8.78 -3.45 2.86
N LEU A 66 8.23 -3.02 1.73
CA LEU A 66 8.63 -3.47 0.39
C LEU A 66 9.97 -2.92 -0.07
N THR A 67 10.35 -1.71 0.39
CA THR A 67 11.58 -1.01 0.01
C THR A 67 12.65 -1.02 1.10
N ALA A 68 12.34 -1.46 2.32
CA ALA A 68 13.35 -1.76 3.32
C ALA A 68 14.22 -2.90 2.79
N CYS A 69 15.41 -2.54 2.32
CA CYS A 69 16.50 -3.48 2.16
C CYS A 69 16.69 -4.14 3.53
N SER A 70 16.38 -5.44 3.63
CA SER A 70 16.86 -6.24 4.76
C SER A 70 18.37 -6.03 4.88
N PRO A 71 18.91 -5.86 6.11
CA PRO A 71 20.35 -5.99 6.32
C PRO A 71 20.84 -7.37 5.91
#